data_AF-A0AAV5VJT5-F1
#
_entry.id   AF-A0AAV5VJT5-F1
#
_cell.length_a   1.000
_cell.length_b   1.000
_cell.length_c   1.000
_cell.angle_alpha   90.00
_cell.angle_beta   90.00
_cell.angle_gamma   90.00
#
_symmetry.space_group_name_H-M   'P 1'
#
loop_
_entity.id
_entity.type
_entity.pdbx_description
1 polymer ?
#
loop_
_entity_poly.entity_id
_entity_poly.type
_entity_poly.pdbx_seq_one_letter_code
_entity_poly.pdbx_strand_id
1 'polypeptide(L)' 'ESEDDDENGVNIHEEIDSLSHLSVEMELLKVTKTWPSGERAVKGVDMKLYRGQTTVLLGHNGAGKST' A
#
# COMPACT_ATOMS: atom_id res chain seq x y z
N GLU A 1 -1.50 29.71 4.98
CA GLU A 1 -0.69 29.14 3.90
C GLU A 1 -1.28 27.83 3.48
N SER A 2 -1.15 27.57 2.20
CA SER A 2 -1.94 26.67 1.34
C SER A 2 -2.01 25.22 1.80
N GLU A 3 -3.23 24.70 1.64
CA GLU A 3 -3.64 23.30 1.64
C GLU A 3 -2.83 22.51 0.59
N ASP A 4 -1.94 21.63 1.04
CA ASP A 4 -1.40 20.54 0.24
C ASP A 4 -1.59 19.23 1.03
N ASP A 5 -2.85 18.93 1.37
CA ASP A 5 -3.28 17.57 1.66
C ASP A 5 -3.33 16.82 0.32
N ASP A 6 -2.15 16.44 -0.17
CA ASP A 6 -2.00 15.49 -1.27
C ASP A 6 -2.56 14.15 -0.79
N GLU A 7 -3.85 13.97 -1.02
CA GLU A 7 -4.65 12.75 -0.91
C GLU A 7 -4.17 11.72 -1.96
N ASN A 8 -2.87 11.41 -1.97
CA ASN A 8 -2.33 10.20 -2.59
C ASN A 8 -2.58 9.02 -1.65
N GLY A 9 -3.86 8.80 -1.34
CA GLY A 9 -4.32 7.54 -0.80
C GLY A 9 -4.02 6.46 -1.83
N VAL A 10 -3.28 5.43 -1.43
CA VAL A 10 -3.14 4.23 -2.25
C VAL A 10 -4.57 3.72 -2.48
N ASN A 11 -5.04 3.77 -3.73
CA ASN A 11 -6.35 3.26 -4.10
C ASN A 11 -6.28 1.73 -4.05
N ILE A 12 -6.57 1.16 -2.88
CA ILE A 12 -6.67 -0.28 -2.68
C ILE A 12 -8.08 -0.69 -3.10
N HIS A 13 -8.22 -1.17 -4.33
CA HIS A 13 -9.47 -1.78 -4.79
C HIS A 13 -9.45 -3.27 -4.41
N GLU A 14 -9.81 -3.59 -3.16
CA GLU A 14 -10.02 -4.96 -2.72
C GLU A 14 -11.49 -5.35 -2.94
N GLU A 15 -11.74 -6.43 -3.69
CA GLU A 15 -13.05 -7.10 -3.70
C GLU A 15 -13.09 -8.04 -2.48
N ILE A 16 -13.21 -7.42 -1.29
CA ILE A 16 -12.97 -8.02 0.03
C ILE A 16 -13.84 -9.24 0.32
N ASP A 17 -15.09 -9.27 -0.20
CA ASP A 17 -16.03 -10.36 0.09
C ASP A 17 -15.53 -11.72 -0.41
N SER A 18 -14.82 -11.75 -1.54
CA SER A 18 -14.24 -12.98 -2.08
C SER A 18 -13.07 -13.53 -1.25
N LEU A 19 -12.41 -12.66 -0.47
CA LEU A 19 -11.22 -12.99 0.32
C LEU A 19 -11.55 -13.32 1.78
N SER A 20 -12.79 -13.11 2.20
CA SER A 20 -13.28 -13.33 3.57
C SER A 20 -13.01 -14.74 4.13
N HIS A 21 -12.91 -15.75 3.26
CA HIS A 21 -12.65 -17.15 3.63
C HIS A 21 -11.17 -17.53 3.61
N LEU A 22 -10.28 -16.67 3.09
CA LEU A 22 -8.86 -16.96 3.03
C LEU A 22 -8.18 -16.63 4.36
N SER A 23 -7.28 -17.52 4.80
CA SER A 23 -6.44 -17.22 5.95
C SER A 23 -5.41 -16.16 5.57
N VAL A 24 -5.39 -15.06 6.33
CA VAL A 24 -4.29 -14.08 6.27
C VAL A 24 -2.99 -14.78 6.65
N GLU A 25 -2.01 -14.74 5.76
CA GLU A 25 -0.68 -15.30 5.99
C GLU A 25 0.31 -14.24 6.48
N MET A 26 0.14 -12.99 6.04
CA MET A 26 0.94 -11.85 6.48
C MET A 26 0.09 -10.59 6.55
N GLU A 27 0.39 -9.75 7.54
CA GLU A 27 -0.21 -8.43 7.71
C GLU A 27 0.91 -7.39 7.79
N LEU A 28 0.79 -6.36 6.97
CA LEU A 28 1.65 -5.19 6.95
C LEU A 28 0.89 -4.06 7.63
N LEU A 29 1.51 -3.45 8.64
CA LEU A 29 0.90 -2.36 9.42
C LEU A 29 1.74 -1.10 9.30
N LYS A 30 1.13 -0.02 8.82
CA LYS A 30 1.70 1.32 8.69
C LYS A 30 3.10 1.35 8.08
N VAL A 31 3.33 0.52 7.07
CA VAL A 31 4.64 0.43 6.41
C VAL A 31 5.01 1.78 5.82
N THR A 32 6.20 2.27 6.18
CA THR A 32 6.71 3.57 5.77
C THR A 32 8.15 3.43 5.30
N LYS A 33 8.45 4.07 4.17
CA LYS A 33 9.79 4.10 3.57
C LYS A 33 10.16 5.55 3.27
N THR A 34 11.30 5.97 3.82
CA THR A 34 11.90 7.28 3.55
C THR A 34 13.30 7.08 3.01
N TRP A 35 13.64 7.76 1.92
CA TRP A 35 14.99 7.76 1.37
C TRP A 35 15.92 8.69 2.16
N PRO A 36 17.26 8.54 2.04
CA PRO A 36 18.20 9.48 2.65
C PRO A 36 18.01 10.94 2.22
N SER A 37 17.42 11.18 1.05
CA SER A 37 17.04 12.53 0.58
C SER A 37 15.90 13.17 1.38
N GLY A 38 15.25 12.43 2.28
CA GLY A 38 14.08 12.87 3.03
C GLY A 38 12.74 12.62 2.34
N GLU A 39 12.76 12.14 1.08
CA GLU A 39 11.55 11.81 0.34
C GLU A 39 10.85 10.57 0.92
N ARG A 40 9.56 10.70 1.27
CA ARG A 40 8.72 9.58 1.71
C ARG A 40 8.10 8.89 0.51
N ALA A 41 8.66 7.74 0.16
CA ALA A 41 8.20 6.96 -0.97
C ALA A 41 7.02 6.02 -0.66
N VAL A 42 6.90 5.57 0.59
CA VAL A 42 5.72 4.85 1.09
C VAL A 42 5.31 5.51 2.41
N LYS A 43 4.02 5.85 2.55
CA LYS A 43 3.49 6.65 3.66
C LYS A 43 2.40 5.89 4.41
N GLY A 44 2.79 5.01 5.33
CA GLY A 44 1.86 4.34 6.25
C GLY A 44 0.84 3.42 5.56
N VAL A 45 1.32 2.43 4.80
CA VAL A 45 0.46 1.46 4.11
C VAL A 45 0.09 0.29 5.04
N ASP A 46 -1.20 0.00 5.12
CA ASP A 46 -1.75 -1.22 5.73
C ASP A 46 -2.16 -2.19 4.62
N MET A 47 -1.80 -3.47 4.73
CA MET A 47 -2.11 -4.49 3.72
C MET A 47 -2.17 -5.89 4.33
N LYS A 48 -3.11 -6.73 3.87
CA LYS A 48 -3.17 -8.15 4.20
C LYS A 48 -2.80 -8.99 2.98
N LEU A 49 -1.97 -9.99 3.19
CA LEU A 49 -1.60 -10.99 2.19
C LEU A 49 -2.20 -12.33 2.60
N TYR A 50 -2.96 -12.93 1.69
CA TYR A 50 -3.71 -14.14 1.96
C TYR A 50 -3.01 -15.35 1.35
N ARG A 51 -3.06 -16.47 2.07
CA ARG A 51 -2.38 -17.71 1.65
C ARG A 51 -2.91 -18.20 0.31
N GLY A 52 -1.99 -18.45 -0.63
CA GLY A 52 -2.31 -18.95 -1.97
C GLY A 52 -2.86 -17.90 -2.95
N GLN A 53 -2.92 -16.63 -2.55
CA GLN A 53 -3.30 -15.52 -3.43
C GLN A 53 -2.07 -14.89 -4.10
N THR A 54 -2.18 -14.61 -5.40
CA THR A 54 -1.24 -13.73 -6.10
C THR A 54 -1.73 -12.28 -5.99
N THR A 55 -0.92 -11.41 -5.41
CA THR A 55 -1.21 -9.99 -5.24
C THR A 55 -0.37 -9.16 -6.23
N VAL A 56 -0.97 -8.15 -6.87
CA VAL A 56 -0.28 -7.26 -7.81
C VAL A 56 -0.35 -5.83 -7.30
N LEU A 57 0.81 -5.17 -7.22
CA LEU A 57 0.90 -3.74 -6.91
C LEU A 57 0.94 -2.94 -8.22
N LEU A 58 -0.02 -2.05 -8.41
CA LEU A 58 -0.16 -1.20 -9.61
C LEU A 58 -0.09 0.28 -9.24
N GLY A 59 0.28 1.13 -10.21
CA GLY A 59 0.38 2.58 -10.03
C GLY A 59 1.38 3.23 -10.98
N HIS A 60 1.31 4.56 -11.08
CA HIS A 60 2.17 5.38 -11.94
C HIS A 60 3.66 5.27 -11.60
N ASN A 61 4.55 5.68 -12.51
CA ASN A 61 5.98 5.76 -12.22
C ASN A 61 6.23 6.75 -11.08
N GLY A 62 7.10 6.39 -10.13
CA GLY A 62 7.35 7.18 -8.93
C GLY A 62 6.36 6.92 -7.77
N ALA A 63 5.30 6.13 -7.95
CA ALA A 63 4.33 5.85 -6.89
C ALA A 63 4.82 4.93 -5.73
N GLY A 64 6.13 4.63 -5.67
CA GLY A 64 6.69 3.81 -4.57
C GLY A 64 6.63 2.29 -4.76
N LYS A 65 6.23 1.78 -5.94
CA LYS A 65 6.04 0.34 -6.20
C LYS A 65 7.30 -0.53 -6.02
N SER A 66 8.47 0.00 -6.36
CA SER A 66 9.76 -0.71 -6.28
C SER A 66 10.62 -0.24 -5.12
N THR A 67 10.11 0.70 -4.34
CA THR A 67 10.87 1.56 -3.45
C THR A 67 11.05 0.97 -2.05
#